data_AF-A0A1M8ABZ6-F1
#
_entry.id   AF-A0A1M8ABZ6-F1
#
_cell.length_a   1.000
_cell.length_b   1.000
_cell.length_c   1.000
_cell.angle_alpha   90.00
_cell.angle_beta   90.00
_cell.angle_gamma   90.00
#
_symmetry.space_group_name_H-M   'P 1'
#
loop_
_entity.id
_entity.type
_entity.pdbx_description
1 polymer ?
#
loop_
_entity_poly.entity_id
_entity_poly.type
_entity_poly.pdbx_seq_one_letter_code
_entity_poly.pdbx_strand_id
1 'polypeptide(L)'
;MPNAASHAARRARWQALQAQLRDSSRANRSDVVDEQARQREAAQKRSPAHAHKLAKAERLLDERDMRERGEDVERHRAMHYTIEENEAWEKKLEEKERSRDKGMIDFQDLAERSYQRQIRQLKPDRAAYAEQKQAEANTEAARPSREPPRDRQLVRASEAAVAPAVASYGTHAPDEDAVDRLVTHLNYEHDQIHRRSRRREDDLDVEGTYINQRNKRFNRKIQRYFGEHTKELRENLERGTAL
;
A
#
# COMPACT_ATOMS: atom_id res chain seq x y z
N MET A 1 82.13 15.15 14.13
CA MET A 1 80.69 15.26 14.46
C MET A 1 79.84 15.67 13.24
N PRO A 2 79.62 14.84 12.20
CA PRO A 2 78.74 15.20 11.07
C PRO A 2 77.41 14.41 10.98
N ASN A 3 77.23 13.33 11.75
CA ASN A 3 76.05 12.45 11.61
C ASN A 3 74.77 12.98 12.27
N ALA A 4 74.87 13.76 13.35
CA ALA A 4 73.70 14.22 14.11
C ALA A 4 72.78 15.14 13.29
N ALA A 5 73.35 16.05 12.48
CA ALA A 5 72.60 16.96 11.62
C ALA A 5 71.85 16.22 10.48
N SER A 6 72.46 15.17 9.92
CA SER A 6 71.84 14.30 8.91
C SER A 6 70.66 13.49 9.48
N HIS A 7 70.80 12.96 10.70
CA HIS A 7 69.71 12.29 11.40
C HIS A 7 68.56 13.23 11.78
N ALA A 8 68.86 14.47 12.18
CA ALA A 8 67.86 15.49 12.47
C ALA A 8 67.06 15.89 11.22
N ALA A 9 67.73 16.13 10.09
CA ALA A 9 67.07 16.42 8.81
C ALA A 9 66.18 15.26 8.33
N ARG A 10 66.63 14.01 8.52
CA ARG A 10 65.83 12.82 8.22
C ARG A 10 64.59 12.70 9.11
N ARG A 11 64.72 13.00 10.41
CA ARG A 11 63.60 13.03 11.37
C ARG A 11 62.58 14.12 11.02
N ALA A 12 63.03 15.32 10.66
CA ALA A 12 62.15 16.41 10.24
C ALA A 12 61.37 16.05 8.96
N ARG A 13 62.04 15.46 7.96
CA ARG A 13 61.37 14.95 6.74
C ARG A 13 60.34 13.86 7.06
N TRP A 14 60.65 12.95 7.97
CA TRP A 14 59.72 11.91 8.41
C TRP A 14 58.50 12.49 9.14
N GLN A 15 58.70 13.47 10.03
CA GLN A 15 57.61 14.17 10.70
C GLN A 15 56.72 14.94 9.71
N ALA A 16 57.32 15.60 8.71
CA ALA A 16 56.57 16.27 7.65
C ALA A 16 55.73 15.28 6.83
N LEU A 17 56.29 14.12 6.47
CA LEU A 17 55.55 13.06 5.78
C LEU A 17 54.41 12.49 6.66
N GLN A 18 54.64 12.34 7.96
CA GLN A 18 53.59 11.92 8.89
C GLN A 18 52.48 12.97 9.04
N ALA A 19 52.82 14.25 9.05
CA ALA A 19 51.83 15.32 9.07
C ALA A 19 51.00 15.31 7.79
N GLN A 20 51.65 15.24 6.61
CA GLN A 20 50.97 15.11 5.32
C GLN A 20 50.06 13.88 5.25
N LEU A 21 50.50 12.73 5.77
CA LEU A 21 49.68 11.51 5.82
C LEU A 21 48.46 11.67 6.74
N ARG A 22 48.62 12.36 7.88
CA ARG A 22 47.51 12.64 8.81
C ARG A 22 46.50 13.60 8.19
N ASP A 23 46.97 14.64 7.51
CA ASP A 23 46.12 15.64 6.87
C ASP A 23 45.36 15.03 5.69
N SER A 24 46.02 14.22 4.85
CA SER A 24 45.35 13.50 3.76
C SER A 24 44.34 12.46 4.27
N SER A 25 44.67 11.74 5.35
CA SER A 25 43.73 10.79 5.97
C SER A 25 42.50 11.49 6.56
N ARG A 26 42.67 12.70 7.12
CA ARG A 26 41.57 13.53 7.64
C ARG A 26 40.70 14.08 6.52
N ALA A 27 41.32 14.64 5.46
CA ALA A 27 40.60 15.15 4.30
C ALA A 27 39.82 14.04 3.59
N ASN A 28 40.44 12.89 3.35
CA ASN A 28 39.74 11.74 2.77
C ASN A 28 38.57 11.27 3.65
N ARG A 29 38.74 11.30 4.98
CA ARG A 29 37.66 10.95 5.91
C ARG A 29 36.52 11.97 5.85
N SER A 30 36.80 13.26 5.80
CA SER A 30 35.74 14.28 5.65
C SER A 30 35.02 14.13 4.32
N ASP A 31 35.76 13.92 3.22
CA ASP A 31 35.17 13.76 1.89
C ASP A 31 34.25 12.55 1.80
N VAL A 32 34.66 11.41 2.40
CA VAL A 32 33.80 10.21 2.47
C VAL A 32 32.56 10.46 3.31
N VAL A 33 32.66 11.19 4.42
CA VAL A 33 31.50 11.53 5.26
C VAL A 33 30.55 12.46 4.52
N ASP A 34 31.09 13.46 3.81
CA ASP A 34 30.32 14.41 3.02
C ASP A 34 29.65 13.71 1.83
N GLU A 35 30.33 12.78 1.16
CA GLU A 35 29.73 11.98 0.10
C GLU A 35 28.59 11.10 0.65
N GLN A 36 28.80 10.43 1.79
CA GLN A 36 27.74 9.66 2.45
C GLN A 36 26.57 10.56 2.87
N ALA A 37 26.83 11.77 3.35
CA ALA A 37 25.80 12.75 3.68
C ALA A 37 25.01 13.16 2.42
N ARG A 38 25.69 13.49 1.32
CA ARG A 38 25.06 13.81 0.03
C ARG A 38 24.22 12.66 -0.51
N GLN A 39 24.71 11.43 -0.42
CA GLN A 39 23.96 10.23 -0.83
C GLN A 39 22.70 10.04 0.02
N ARG A 40 22.81 10.21 1.35
CA ARG A 40 21.67 10.15 2.26
C ARG A 40 20.65 11.25 1.98
N GLU A 41 21.10 12.48 1.78
CA GLU A 41 20.23 13.60 1.41
C GLU A 41 19.55 13.38 0.06
N ALA A 42 20.27 12.89 -0.95
CA ALA A 42 19.69 12.58 -2.25
C ALA A 42 18.62 11.49 -2.15
N ALA A 43 18.87 10.45 -1.33
CA ALA A 43 17.88 9.42 -1.05
C ALA A 43 16.64 9.99 -0.33
N GLN A 44 16.84 10.88 0.65
CA GLN A 44 15.75 11.54 1.35
C GLN A 44 14.94 12.46 0.44
N LYS A 45 15.59 13.27 -0.41
CA LYS A 45 14.94 14.20 -1.35
C LYS A 45 14.11 13.49 -2.41
N ARG A 46 14.48 12.26 -2.80
CA ARG A 46 13.70 11.41 -3.71
C ARG A 46 12.43 10.83 -3.08
N SER A 47 12.30 10.89 -1.75
CA SER A 47 11.13 10.38 -1.05
C SER A 47 9.90 11.26 -1.30
N PRO A 48 8.73 10.67 -1.63
CA PRO A 48 7.47 11.44 -1.71
C PRO A 48 7.11 12.12 -0.38
N ALA A 49 7.53 11.54 0.75
CA ALA A 49 7.31 12.15 2.07
C ALA A 49 8.12 13.44 2.23
N HIS A 50 9.33 13.51 1.67
CA HIS A 50 10.12 14.75 1.68
C HIS A 50 9.50 15.81 0.79
N ALA A 51 9.04 15.45 -0.42
CA ALA A 51 8.34 16.37 -1.31
C ALA A 51 7.09 16.96 -0.61
N HIS A 52 6.31 16.12 0.08
CA HIS A 52 5.12 16.57 0.81
C HIS A 52 5.48 17.48 2.01
N LYS A 53 6.60 17.23 2.70
CA LYS A 53 7.09 18.10 3.78
C LYS A 53 7.52 19.47 3.26
N LEU A 54 8.21 19.52 2.12
CA LEU A 54 8.60 20.77 1.47
C LEU A 54 7.38 21.58 1.04
N ALA A 55 6.44 20.97 0.32
CA ALA A 55 5.22 21.65 -0.11
C ALA A 55 4.40 22.17 1.09
N LYS A 56 4.41 21.45 2.22
CA LYS A 56 3.78 21.93 3.46
C LYS A 56 4.52 23.14 4.05
N ALA A 57 5.85 23.11 4.06
CA ALA A 57 6.67 24.19 4.57
C ALA A 57 6.52 25.46 3.72
N GLU A 58 6.51 25.32 2.39
CA GLU A 58 6.25 26.41 1.44
C GLU A 58 4.87 27.03 1.69
N ARG A 59 3.81 26.22 1.75
CA ARG A 59 2.46 26.70 2.08
C ARG A 59 2.38 27.47 3.40
N LEU A 60 3.13 27.04 4.41
CA LEU A 60 3.17 27.72 5.72
C LEU A 60 3.92 29.05 5.65
N LEU A 61 4.99 29.13 4.86
CA LEU A 61 5.73 30.37 4.62
C LEU A 61 4.86 31.36 3.85
N ASP A 62 4.22 30.92 2.76
CA ASP A 62 3.30 31.77 1.99
C ASP A 62 2.18 32.31 2.89
N GLU A 63 1.60 31.45 3.73
CA GLU A 63 0.55 31.85 4.66
C GLU A 63 1.04 32.89 5.69
N ARG A 64 2.29 32.77 6.15
CA ARG A 64 2.92 33.74 7.03
C ARG A 64 3.12 35.07 6.31
N ASP A 65 3.69 35.05 5.11
CA ASP A 65 3.96 36.25 4.31
C ASP A 65 2.66 36.98 3.96
N MET A 66 1.59 36.26 3.63
CA MET A 66 0.25 36.84 3.40
C MET A 66 -0.31 37.52 4.64
N ARG A 67 -0.14 36.91 5.83
CA ARG A 67 -0.55 37.53 7.11
C ARG A 67 0.27 38.77 7.44
N GLU A 68 1.58 38.74 7.19
CA GLU A 68 2.46 39.92 7.39
C GLU A 68 2.10 41.06 6.43
N ARG A 69 1.66 40.75 5.20
CA ARG A 69 1.09 41.73 4.25
C ARG A 69 -0.31 42.25 4.63
N GLY A 70 -0.97 41.63 5.62
CA GLY A 70 -2.34 41.98 6.03
C GLY A 70 -3.42 41.46 5.07
N GLU A 71 -3.09 40.48 4.22
CA GLU A 71 -4.04 39.85 3.31
C GLU A 71 -4.81 38.72 4.01
N ASP A 72 -6.10 38.56 3.68
CA ASP A 72 -6.91 37.46 4.19
C ASP A 72 -6.57 36.15 3.44
N VAL A 73 -5.94 35.23 4.15
CA VAL A 73 -5.51 33.92 3.67
C VAL A 73 -6.68 33.11 3.10
N GLU A 74 -7.83 33.12 3.78
CA GLU A 74 -8.98 32.31 3.38
C GLU A 74 -9.61 32.85 2.10
N ARG A 75 -9.66 34.19 1.96
CA ARG A 75 -10.10 34.84 0.72
C ARG A 75 -9.17 34.50 -0.44
N HIS A 76 -7.85 34.52 -0.24
CA HIS A 76 -6.90 34.14 -1.29
C HIS A 76 -7.08 32.66 -1.69
N ARG A 77 -7.23 31.75 -0.72
CA ARG A 77 -7.52 30.32 -0.99
C ARG A 77 -8.80 30.12 -1.78
N ALA A 78 -9.87 30.83 -1.41
CA ALA A 78 -11.16 30.74 -2.09
C ALA A 78 -11.09 31.15 -3.57
N MET A 79 -10.21 32.09 -3.92
CA MET A 79 -10.01 32.51 -5.32
C MET A 79 -9.33 31.44 -6.18
N HIS A 80 -8.58 30.52 -5.57
CA HIS A 80 -7.87 29.45 -6.28
C HIS A 80 -8.70 28.17 -6.41
N TYR A 81 -9.87 28.07 -5.77
CA TYR A 81 -10.74 26.91 -5.97
C TYR A 81 -11.39 26.95 -7.35
N THR A 82 -11.00 26.00 -8.19
CA THR A 82 -11.67 25.78 -9.48
C THR A 82 -12.84 24.81 -9.31
N ILE A 83 -13.85 24.93 -10.17
CA ILE A 83 -15.03 24.04 -10.16
C ILE A 83 -14.58 22.58 -10.38
N GLU A 84 -13.66 22.35 -11.31
CA GLU A 84 -13.12 21.03 -11.63
C GLU A 84 -12.40 20.38 -10.43
N GLU A 85 -11.63 21.15 -9.66
CA GLU A 85 -10.97 20.66 -8.46
C GLU A 85 -11.96 20.28 -7.37
N ASN A 86 -13.03 21.08 -7.19
CA ASN A 86 -14.10 20.77 -6.24
C ASN A 86 -14.86 19.51 -6.64
N GLU A 87 -15.26 19.35 -7.90
CA GLU A 87 -15.93 18.15 -8.40
C GLU A 87 -15.05 16.90 -8.24
N ALA A 88 -13.75 17.01 -8.54
CA ALA A 88 -12.79 15.93 -8.34
C ALA A 88 -12.62 15.58 -6.85
N TRP A 89 -12.70 16.57 -5.97
CA TRP A 89 -12.66 16.38 -4.52
C TRP A 89 -13.92 15.71 -3.98
N GLU A 90 -15.10 16.16 -4.40
CA GLU A 90 -16.39 15.56 -4.06
C GLU A 90 -16.46 14.11 -4.50
N LYS A 91 -16.03 13.81 -5.75
CA LYS A 91 -15.94 12.44 -6.25
C LYS A 91 -15.03 11.57 -5.38
N LYS A 92 -13.88 12.08 -4.94
CA LYS A 92 -12.98 11.36 -4.02
C LYS A 92 -13.63 11.13 -2.65
N LEU A 93 -14.38 12.10 -2.13
CA LEU A 93 -15.12 11.95 -0.88
C LEU A 93 -16.22 10.89 -1.02
N GLU A 94 -16.98 10.92 -2.12
CA GLU A 94 -18.01 9.94 -2.40
C GLU A 94 -17.42 8.52 -2.54
N GLU A 95 -16.32 8.36 -3.28
CA GLU A 95 -15.61 7.08 -3.39
C GLU A 95 -15.14 6.56 -2.02
N LYS A 96 -14.62 7.45 -1.16
CA LYS A 96 -14.25 7.10 0.21
C LYS A 96 -15.47 6.66 1.03
N GLU A 97 -16.57 7.40 0.99
CA GLU A 97 -17.81 7.07 1.70
C GLU A 97 -18.44 5.76 1.19
N ARG A 98 -18.37 5.49 -0.12
CA ARG A 98 -18.78 4.22 -0.71
C ARG A 98 -17.92 3.06 -0.22
N SER A 99 -16.60 3.28 -0.09
CA SER A 99 -15.64 2.28 0.36
C SER A 99 -15.66 2.05 1.89
N ARG A 100 -16.16 3.02 2.67
CA ARG A 100 -16.21 2.97 4.13
C ARG A 100 -16.97 1.73 4.60
N ASP A 101 -16.51 1.15 5.69
CA ASP A 101 -17.24 0.07 6.33
C ASP A 101 -18.53 0.59 6.97
N LYS A 102 -19.68 0.09 6.49
CA LYS A 102 -21.02 0.50 6.93
C LYS A 102 -21.59 -0.44 7.98
N GLY A 103 -20.82 -1.44 8.43
CA GLY A 103 -21.23 -2.40 9.45
C GLY A 103 -21.60 -3.75 8.86
N MET A 104 -22.66 -4.37 9.38
CA MET A 104 -23.12 -5.66 8.89
C MET A 104 -23.67 -5.51 7.47
N ILE A 105 -23.13 -6.28 6.55
CA ILE A 105 -23.47 -6.28 5.12
C ILE A 105 -23.86 -7.71 4.74
N ASP A 106 -24.71 -7.87 3.73
CA ASP A 106 -25.07 -9.20 3.21
C ASP A 106 -23.83 -9.94 2.66
N PHE A 107 -23.88 -11.26 2.65
CA PHE A 107 -22.79 -12.08 2.12
C PHE A 107 -22.54 -11.82 0.64
N GLN A 108 -23.58 -11.50 -0.15
CA GLN A 108 -23.45 -11.19 -1.57
C GLN A 108 -22.68 -9.88 -1.79
N ASP A 109 -23.12 -8.82 -1.12
CA ASP A 109 -22.46 -7.51 -1.15
C ASP A 109 -21.00 -7.57 -0.66
N LEU A 110 -20.73 -8.39 0.37
CA LEU A 110 -19.36 -8.62 0.85
C LEU A 110 -18.51 -9.30 -0.23
N ALA A 111 -19.07 -10.30 -0.91
CA ALA A 111 -18.39 -11.00 -2.01
C ALA A 111 -18.10 -10.03 -3.16
N GLU A 112 -19.07 -9.19 -3.53
CA GLU A 112 -18.89 -8.15 -4.56
C GLU A 112 -17.76 -7.18 -4.18
N ARG A 113 -17.74 -6.67 -2.94
CA ARG A 113 -16.66 -5.79 -2.46
C ARG A 113 -15.28 -6.45 -2.54
N SER A 114 -15.19 -7.74 -2.16
CA SER A 114 -13.92 -8.48 -2.31
C SER A 114 -13.52 -8.66 -3.77
N TYR A 115 -14.47 -8.98 -4.64
CA TYR A 115 -14.24 -9.16 -6.06
C TYR A 115 -13.77 -7.86 -6.75
N GLN A 116 -14.46 -6.75 -6.50
CA GLN A 116 -14.05 -5.44 -7.02
C GLN A 116 -12.65 -5.04 -6.54
N ARG A 117 -12.31 -5.35 -5.28
CA ARG A 117 -10.95 -5.13 -4.76
C ARG A 117 -9.91 -5.98 -5.51
N GLN A 118 -10.20 -7.25 -5.75
CA GLN A 118 -9.32 -8.17 -6.49
C GLN A 118 -9.12 -7.70 -7.93
N ILE A 119 -10.17 -7.28 -8.63
CA ILE A 119 -10.08 -6.69 -9.98
C ILE A 119 -9.14 -5.48 -9.98
N ARG A 120 -9.27 -4.57 -9.00
CA ARG A 120 -8.41 -3.37 -8.92
C ARG A 120 -6.94 -3.71 -8.68
N GLN A 121 -6.66 -4.84 -8.03
CA GLN A 121 -5.29 -5.30 -7.78
C GLN A 121 -4.70 -6.08 -8.96
N LEU A 122 -5.55 -6.68 -9.80
CA LEU A 122 -5.13 -7.42 -10.99
C LEU A 122 -4.43 -6.48 -11.99
N LYS A 123 -3.23 -6.86 -12.41
CA LYS A 123 -2.46 -6.17 -13.44
C LYS A 123 -2.29 -7.11 -14.65
N PRO A 124 -3.15 -7.00 -15.68
CA PRO A 124 -3.06 -7.88 -16.85
C PRO A 124 -1.80 -7.59 -17.67
N ASP A 125 -1.13 -8.65 -18.12
CA ASP A 125 -0.08 -8.55 -19.11
C ASP A 125 -0.71 -8.46 -20.51
N ARG A 126 -0.68 -7.25 -21.09
CA ARG A 126 -1.29 -6.97 -22.39
C ARG A 126 -0.46 -7.55 -23.55
N ALA A 127 0.85 -7.72 -23.38
CA ALA A 127 1.73 -8.22 -24.43
C ALA A 127 1.52 -9.73 -24.60
N ALA A 128 1.62 -10.49 -23.50
CA ALA A 128 1.37 -11.93 -23.50
C ALA A 128 -0.04 -12.27 -24.02
N TYR A 129 -1.05 -11.47 -23.65
CA TYR A 129 -2.41 -11.63 -24.17
C TYR A 129 -2.49 -11.43 -25.70
N ALA A 130 -1.79 -10.44 -26.25
CA ALA A 130 -1.79 -10.18 -27.69
C ALA A 130 -1.11 -11.33 -28.47
N GLU A 131 0.00 -11.86 -27.95
CA GLU A 131 0.70 -13.01 -28.53
C GLU A 131 -0.17 -14.27 -28.53
N GLN A 132 -0.79 -14.59 -27.39
CA GLN A 132 -1.73 -15.72 -27.28
C GLN A 132 -2.90 -15.57 -28.25
N LYS A 133 -3.49 -14.38 -28.34
CA LYS A 133 -4.57 -14.08 -29.28
C LYS A 133 -4.16 -14.29 -30.74
N GLN A 134 -2.94 -13.89 -31.11
CA GLN A 134 -2.41 -14.12 -32.46
C GLN A 134 -2.12 -15.59 -32.73
N ALA A 135 -1.54 -16.32 -31.77
CA ALA A 135 -1.24 -17.75 -31.89
C ALA A 135 -2.52 -18.58 -32.08
N GLU A 136 -3.57 -18.28 -31.33
CA GLU A 136 -4.88 -18.92 -31.48
C GLU A 136 -5.52 -18.59 -32.84
N ALA A 137 -5.45 -17.33 -33.29
CA ALA A 137 -5.93 -16.93 -34.61
C ALA A 137 -5.19 -17.66 -35.74
N ASN A 138 -3.87 -17.83 -35.62
CA ASN A 138 -3.06 -18.58 -36.58
C ASN A 138 -3.38 -20.08 -36.56
N THR A 139 -3.60 -20.66 -35.38
CA THR A 139 -3.99 -22.08 -35.22
C THR A 139 -5.35 -22.35 -35.86
N GLU A 140 -6.30 -21.42 -35.71
CA GLU A 140 -7.61 -21.51 -36.37
C GLU A 140 -7.50 -21.35 -37.90
N ALA A 141 -6.65 -20.45 -38.39
CA ALA A 141 -6.39 -20.31 -39.82
C ALA A 141 -5.69 -21.54 -40.43
N ALA A 142 -4.90 -22.27 -39.64
CA ALA A 142 -4.23 -23.51 -40.05
C ALA A 142 -5.14 -24.75 -39.99
N ARG A 143 -6.35 -24.66 -39.38
CA ARG A 143 -7.32 -25.75 -39.44
C ARG A 143 -7.86 -25.87 -40.86
N PRO A 144 -7.74 -27.05 -41.51
CA PRO A 144 -8.32 -27.24 -42.83
C PRO A 144 -9.82 -27.02 -42.74
N SER A 145 -10.37 -26.27 -43.71
CA SER A 145 -11.80 -26.02 -43.85
C SER A 145 -12.54 -27.36 -44.05
N ARG A 146 -12.89 -28.00 -42.94
CA ARG A 146 -13.73 -29.21 -42.96
C ARG A 146 -15.14 -28.75 -43.28
N GLU A 147 -15.65 -29.14 -44.45
CA GLU A 147 -17.05 -28.90 -44.81
C GLU A 147 -17.94 -29.40 -43.67
N PRO A 148 -18.86 -28.57 -43.15
CA PRO A 148 -19.74 -28.98 -42.07
C PRO A 148 -20.66 -30.10 -42.55
N PRO A 149 -20.90 -31.16 -41.75
CA PRO A 149 -21.92 -32.15 -42.08
C PRO A 149 -23.29 -31.44 -42.15
N ARG A 150 -24.01 -31.65 -43.26
CA ARG A 150 -25.21 -30.89 -43.65
C ARG A 150 -26.44 -31.07 -42.73
N ASP A 151 -26.38 -31.96 -41.75
CA ASP A 151 -27.53 -32.38 -40.93
C ASP A 151 -27.50 -31.90 -39.47
N ARG A 152 -26.67 -30.91 -39.14
CA ARG A 152 -26.65 -30.33 -37.80
C ARG A 152 -26.68 -28.81 -37.91
N GLN A 153 -27.73 -28.20 -37.36
CA GLN A 153 -27.81 -26.75 -37.10
C GLN A 153 -26.69 -26.36 -36.12
N LEU A 154 -25.46 -26.30 -36.61
CA LEU A 154 -24.31 -25.79 -35.91
C LEU A 154 -23.98 -24.47 -36.60
N VAL A 155 -24.18 -23.38 -35.87
CA VAL A 155 -23.75 -22.03 -36.27
C VAL A 155 -22.24 -22.10 -36.55
N ARG A 156 -21.81 -21.52 -37.67
CA ARG A 156 -20.37 -21.50 -38.03
C ARG A 156 -19.61 -20.80 -36.90
N ALA A 157 -18.40 -21.26 -36.54
CA ALA A 157 -17.63 -20.63 -35.47
C ALA A 157 -17.35 -19.12 -35.73
N SER A 158 -17.36 -18.69 -36.99
CA SER A 158 -17.28 -17.28 -37.40
C SER A 158 -18.57 -16.48 -37.19
N GLU A 159 -19.71 -17.15 -37.01
CA GLU A 159 -21.05 -16.57 -36.77
C GLU A 159 -21.44 -16.62 -35.29
N ALA A 160 -20.74 -17.42 -34.48
CA ALA A 160 -20.85 -17.36 -33.03
C ALA A 160 -20.24 -16.04 -32.54
N ALA A 161 -21.02 -15.23 -31.81
CA ALA A 161 -20.57 -13.98 -31.19
C ALA A 161 -19.59 -14.20 -30.00
N VAL A 162 -18.84 -15.29 -30.02
CA VAL A 162 -17.91 -15.72 -28.98
C VAL A 162 -16.59 -16.03 -29.68
N ALA A 163 -15.51 -15.37 -29.26
CA ALA A 163 -14.19 -15.59 -29.84
C ALA A 163 -13.81 -17.08 -29.75
N PRO A 164 -13.21 -17.69 -30.79
CA PRO A 164 -12.86 -19.11 -30.81
C PRO A 164 -11.91 -19.53 -29.67
N ALA A 165 -11.15 -18.58 -29.11
CA ALA A 165 -10.41 -18.69 -27.85
C ALA A 165 -11.24 -19.27 -26.69
N VAL A 166 -12.52 -18.91 -26.60
CA VAL A 166 -13.45 -19.31 -25.53
C VAL A 166 -14.09 -20.68 -25.82
N ALA A 167 -14.04 -21.17 -27.07
CA ALA A 167 -14.64 -22.44 -27.46
C ALA A 167 -13.71 -23.65 -27.23
N SER A 168 -12.41 -23.44 -27.02
CA SER A 168 -11.45 -24.50 -26.68
C SER A 168 -11.29 -24.65 -25.17
N TYR A 169 -12.29 -25.24 -24.52
CA TYR A 169 -12.25 -25.53 -23.08
C TYR A 169 -11.56 -26.88 -22.80
N GLY A 170 -10.65 -26.91 -21.81
CA GLY A 170 -10.05 -28.16 -21.29
C GLY A 170 -8.68 -28.55 -21.86
N THR A 171 -8.13 -27.81 -22.83
CA THR A 171 -6.77 -28.03 -23.37
C THR A 171 -5.74 -27.01 -22.90
N HIS A 172 -6.16 -25.99 -22.17
CA HIS A 172 -5.29 -24.92 -21.69
C HIS A 172 -4.43 -25.42 -20.52
N ALA A 173 -3.13 -25.57 -20.77
CA ALA A 173 -2.12 -25.78 -19.74
C ALA A 173 -1.48 -24.42 -19.40
N PRO A 174 -1.78 -23.82 -18.24
CA PRO A 174 -1.16 -22.56 -17.84
C PRO A 174 0.34 -22.75 -17.62
N ASP A 175 1.10 -21.69 -17.87
CA ASP A 175 2.51 -21.61 -17.51
C ASP A 175 2.71 -21.67 -15.99
N GLU A 176 3.85 -22.21 -15.54
CA GLU A 176 4.17 -22.36 -14.11
C GLU A 176 4.18 -20.99 -13.41
N ASP A 177 4.74 -19.97 -14.05
CA ASP A 177 4.75 -18.59 -13.53
C ASP A 177 3.33 -18.03 -13.34
N ALA A 178 2.37 -18.43 -14.18
CA ALA A 178 0.98 -18.02 -14.04
C ALA A 178 0.31 -18.69 -12.85
N VAL A 179 0.64 -19.95 -12.58
CA VAL A 179 0.18 -20.68 -11.39
C VAL A 179 0.75 -20.04 -10.12
N ASP A 180 2.03 -19.69 -10.11
CA ASP A 180 2.66 -19.04 -8.94
C ASP A 180 2.04 -17.67 -8.63
N ARG A 181 1.73 -16.86 -9.66
CA ARG A 181 0.99 -15.60 -9.48
C ARG A 181 -0.40 -15.82 -8.87
N LEU A 182 -1.09 -16.89 -9.25
CA LEU A 182 -2.38 -17.24 -8.66
C LEU A 182 -2.24 -17.67 -7.20
N VAL A 183 -1.28 -18.56 -6.90
CA VAL A 183 -1.05 -19.09 -5.54
C VAL A 183 -0.66 -17.97 -4.58
N THR A 184 0.24 -17.08 -5.00
CA THR A 184 0.61 -15.90 -4.21
C THR A 184 -0.59 -14.98 -3.94
N HIS A 185 -1.47 -14.78 -4.92
CA HIS A 185 -2.69 -14.02 -4.72
C HIS A 185 -3.68 -14.71 -3.75
N LEU A 186 -3.86 -16.03 -3.85
CA LEU A 186 -4.71 -16.79 -2.93
C LEU A 186 -4.21 -16.74 -1.49
N ASN A 187 -2.90 -16.87 -1.29
CA ASN A 187 -2.28 -16.73 0.03
C ASN A 187 -2.48 -15.32 0.60
N TYR A 188 -2.36 -14.29 -0.24
CA TYR A 188 -2.65 -12.91 0.16
C TYR A 188 -4.11 -12.74 0.61
N GLU A 189 -5.09 -13.24 -0.14
CA GLU A 189 -6.50 -13.15 0.24
C GLU A 189 -6.81 -13.97 1.51
N HIS A 190 -6.17 -15.12 1.69
CA HIS A 190 -6.25 -15.91 2.92
C HIS A 190 -5.80 -15.10 4.14
N ASP A 191 -4.67 -14.40 4.02
CA ASP A 191 -4.16 -13.50 5.04
C ASP A 191 -5.10 -12.33 5.34
N GLN A 192 -5.73 -11.74 4.31
CA GLN A 192 -6.71 -10.66 4.50
C GLN A 192 -7.93 -11.14 5.30
N ILE A 193 -8.40 -12.35 5.03
CA ILE A 193 -9.53 -12.95 5.76
C ILE A 193 -9.17 -13.16 7.24
N HIS A 194 -7.98 -13.67 7.53
CA HIS A 194 -7.51 -13.85 8.92
C HIS A 194 -7.39 -12.52 9.67
N ARG A 195 -6.90 -11.48 9.00
CA ARG A 195 -6.74 -10.13 9.58
C ARG A 195 -8.06 -9.39 9.78
N ARG A 196 -9.17 -9.86 9.19
CA ARG A 196 -10.50 -9.24 9.35
C ARG A 196 -10.95 -9.21 10.82
N SER A 197 -10.64 -10.25 11.59
CA SER A 197 -10.94 -10.31 13.02
C SER A 197 -9.70 -9.92 13.83
N ARG A 198 -9.55 -8.63 14.09
CA ARG A 198 -8.44 -8.12 14.92
C ARG A 198 -8.65 -8.51 16.38
N ARG A 199 -7.65 -9.13 16.99
CA ARG A 199 -7.63 -9.33 18.45
C ARG A 199 -7.56 -7.96 19.11
N ARG A 200 -8.45 -7.74 20.08
CA ARG A 200 -8.34 -6.60 21.00
C ARG A 200 -7.50 -7.07 22.17
N GLU A 201 -6.50 -6.28 22.54
CA GLU A 201 -5.74 -6.51 23.76
C GLU A 201 -6.72 -6.45 24.94
N ASP A 202 -6.47 -7.30 25.93
CA ASP A 202 -7.28 -7.32 27.13
C ASP A 202 -6.71 -6.28 28.08
N ASP A 203 -7.50 -5.27 28.45
CA ASP A 203 -7.10 -4.28 29.46
C ASP A 203 -6.79 -5.02 30.77
N LEU A 204 -5.53 -4.96 31.21
CA LEU A 204 -5.03 -5.66 32.41
C LEU A 204 -5.61 -5.09 33.71
N ASP A 205 -6.17 -3.88 33.65
CA ASP A 205 -6.68 -3.13 34.79
C ASP A 205 -8.18 -3.38 35.06
N VAL A 206 -8.86 -4.17 34.22
CA VAL A 206 -10.28 -4.51 34.44
C VAL A 206 -10.37 -5.70 35.39
N GLU A 207 -10.92 -5.49 36.59
CA GLU A 207 -11.19 -6.54 37.56
C GLU A 207 -11.97 -7.70 36.89
N GLY A 208 -11.37 -8.90 36.95
CA GLY A 208 -11.78 -10.01 36.12
C GLY A 208 -13.13 -10.60 36.50
N THR A 209 -14.20 -10.20 35.84
CA THR A 209 -15.56 -10.79 35.95
C THR A 209 -15.68 -12.22 35.40
N TYR A 210 -14.57 -12.90 35.08
CA TYR A 210 -14.56 -14.21 34.41
C TYR A 210 -13.55 -15.17 35.04
N ILE A 211 -13.94 -16.45 35.11
CA ILE A 211 -13.09 -17.53 35.63
C ILE A 211 -12.33 -18.25 34.50
N ASN A 212 -12.92 -18.36 33.30
CA ASN A 212 -12.30 -19.03 32.16
C ASN A 212 -12.45 -18.22 30.84
N GLN A 213 -11.69 -18.57 29.79
CA GLN A 213 -11.72 -17.85 28.51
C GLN A 213 -13.09 -17.93 27.80
N ARG A 214 -13.82 -19.05 27.97
CA ARG A 214 -15.16 -19.23 27.37
C ARG A 214 -16.20 -18.32 28.04
N ASN A 215 -16.12 -18.20 29.36
CA ASN A 215 -16.89 -17.31 30.21
C ASN A 215 -16.56 -15.86 29.85
N LYS A 216 -15.28 -15.50 29.65
CA LYS A 216 -14.88 -14.18 29.13
C LYS A 216 -15.59 -13.83 27.83
N ARG A 217 -15.57 -14.75 26.84
CA ARG A 217 -16.24 -14.56 25.55
C ARG A 217 -17.75 -14.44 25.70
N PHE A 218 -18.34 -15.22 26.61
CA PHE A 218 -19.76 -15.17 26.92
C PHE A 218 -20.16 -13.85 27.58
N ASN A 219 -19.47 -13.40 28.63
CA ASN A 219 -19.69 -12.12 29.27
C ASN A 219 -19.53 -10.96 28.28
N ARG A 220 -18.52 -11.02 27.40
CA ARG A 220 -18.34 -10.03 26.33
C ARG A 220 -19.48 -10.05 25.30
N LYS A 221 -20.12 -11.21 25.07
CA LYS A 221 -21.33 -11.32 24.24
C LYS A 221 -22.51 -10.67 24.97
N ILE A 222 -22.76 -11.02 26.23
CA ILE A 222 -23.83 -10.43 27.05
C ILE A 222 -23.70 -8.91 27.13
N GLN A 223 -22.49 -8.40 27.36
CA GLN A 223 -22.22 -6.96 27.40
C GLN A 223 -22.55 -6.26 26.08
N ARG A 224 -22.35 -6.89 24.92
CA ARG A 224 -22.72 -6.29 23.61
C ARG A 224 -24.23 -6.16 23.42
N TYR A 225 -25.02 -7.09 23.95
CA TYR A 225 -26.49 -7.09 23.77
C TYR A 225 -27.22 -6.33 24.87
N PHE A 226 -26.82 -6.55 26.13
CA PHE A 226 -27.54 -6.03 27.30
C PHE A 226 -26.83 -4.87 27.97
N GLY A 227 -25.55 -4.62 27.64
CA GLY A 227 -24.76 -3.59 28.31
C GLY A 227 -25.29 -2.18 28.11
N GLU A 228 -26.12 -1.92 27.10
CA GLU A 228 -26.85 -0.64 26.96
C GLU A 228 -27.99 -0.52 27.96
N HIS A 229 -28.75 -1.60 28.18
CA HIS A 229 -29.91 -1.62 29.08
C HIS A 229 -29.54 -1.80 30.56
N THR A 230 -28.36 -2.35 30.85
CA THR A 230 -27.92 -2.63 32.23
C THR A 230 -26.87 -1.64 32.76
N LYS A 231 -26.70 -0.49 32.08
CA LYS A 231 -25.75 0.56 32.52
C LYS A 231 -26.06 1.05 33.92
N GLU A 232 -27.30 1.46 34.18
CA GLU A 232 -27.72 1.97 35.49
C GLU A 232 -27.54 0.93 36.60
N LEU A 233 -27.90 -0.34 36.34
CA LEU A 233 -27.69 -1.43 37.29
C LEU A 233 -26.21 -1.65 37.61
N ARG A 234 -25.32 -1.56 36.61
CA ARG A 234 -23.87 -1.67 36.80
C ARG A 234 -23.35 -0.50 37.63
N GLU A 235 -23.72 0.73 37.27
CA GLU A 235 -23.28 1.93 37.99
C GLU A 235 -23.77 1.93 39.44
N ASN A 236 -25.00 1.48 39.70
CA ASN A 236 -25.53 1.35 41.06
C ASN A 236 -24.78 0.28 41.88
N LEU A 237 -24.30 -0.78 41.22
CA LEU A 237 -23.43 -1.78 41.85
C LEU A 237 -22.07 -1.17 42.22
N GLU A 238 -21.47 -0.41 41.30
CA GLU A 238 -20.18 0.27 41.49
C GLU A 238 -20.26 1.40 42.53
N ARG A 239 -21.42 2.05 42.66
CA ARG A 239 -21.72 3.06 43.71
C ARG A 239 -22.12 2.46 45.05
N GLY A 240 -22.19 1.12 45.17
CA GLY A 240 -22.49 0.43 46.42
C GLY A 240 -23.97 0.47 46.80
N THR A 241 -24.84 -0.02 45.93
CA THR A 241 -26.27 -0.36 46.20
C THR A 241 -27.03 0.64 47.09
N ALA A 242 -26.77 1.94 46.92
CA ALA A 242 -27.60 2.99 47.51
C ALA A 242 -28.72 3.27 46.52
N LEU A 243 -29.95 2.88 46.89
CA LEU A 243 -31.18 3.41 46.28
C LEU A 243 -31.40 4.85 46.75
#